data_AF-A0AAV3WJZ3-F1
#
_entry.id   AF-A0AAV3WJZ3-F1
#
_cell.length_a   1.000
_cell.length_b   1.000
_cell.length_c   1.000
_cell.angle_alpha   90.00
_cell.angle_beta   90.00
_cell.angle_gamma   90.00
#
_symmetry.space_group_name_H-M   'P 1'
#
loop_
_entity.id
_entity.type
_entity.pdbx_description
1 polymer ?
#
loop_
_entity_poly.entity_id
_entity_poly.type
_entity_poly.pdbx_seq_one_letter_code
_entity_poly.pdbx_strand_id
1 'polypeptide(L)'
;MAQDAIGKLRTVLRSHQVPFVQLASKPEHLITKSMKFLAQNNDILFQTMHHRDIEETAICISQVFSSFETLAKALKISGNEMYWLALPVCEKAADEEISIIAKERKTKEVVGFIISEDFLTIYPDPPLGIDNKFEAVFCLLSELEENYRSCHPVKAGQVLHIFMLGVQEQYTKRHIATTLVKENLNLAKHHNFEIAITEATAVGSQHIFRKLGFTEEFAIAYKSYKFKGKQIFSSIEKPSSCLLMSSPI
;
A
#
# COMPACT_ATOMS: atom_id res chain seq x y z
N MET A 1 -17.70 30.44 -0.39
CA MET A 1 -17.99 29.00 -0.22
C MET A 1 -16.79 28.06 -0.44
N ALA A 2 -15.63 28.54 -0.92
CA ALA A 2 -14.41 27.71 -1.04
C ALA A 2 -13.47 27.74 0.19
N GLN A 3 -13.67 28.69 1.13
CA GLN A 3 -12.89 28.80 2.37
C GLN A 3 -13.34 27.82 3.46
N ASP A 4 -14.54 27.25 3.34
CA ASP A 4 -15.17 26.45 4.41
C ASP A 4 -14.72 24.98 4.40
N ALA A 5 -14.23 24.48 3.25
CA ALA A 5 -13.65 23.13 3.13
C ALA A 5 -12.22 23.06 3.71
N ILE A 6 -11.43 24.13 3.56
CA ILE A 6 -10.07 24.23 4.14
C ILE A 6 -10.15 24.42 5.66
N GLY A 7 -11.21 25.08 6.15
CA GLY A 7 -11.48 25.22 7.58
C GLY A 7 -11.78 23.89 8.27
N LYS A 8 -12.53 22.99 7.63
CA LYS A 8 -12.84 21.66 8.19
C LYS A 8 -11.61 20.74 8.25
N LEU A 9 -10.70 20.80 7.29
CA LEU A 9 -9.41 20.09 7.38
C LEU A 9 -8.54 20.60 8.54
N ARG A 10 -8.53 21.93 8.79
CA ARG A 10 -7.72 22.53 9.86
C ARG A 10 -8.27 22.34 11.28
N THR A 11 -9.58 22.14 11.43
CA THR A 11 -10.20 21.96 12.75
C THR A 11 -10.15 20.51 13.23
N VAL A 12 -10.13 19.53 12.33
CA VAL A 12 -9.92 18.11 12.69
C VAL A 12 -8.47 17.82 13.13
N LEU A 13 -7.50 18.61 12.63
CA LEU A 13 -6.06 18.44 12.89
C LEU A 13 -5.52 19.26 14.08
N ARG A 14 -6.38 19.83 14.95
CA ARG A 14 -5.95 20.75 16.04
C ARG A 14 -6.26 20.35 17.47
N SER A 15 -6.92 19.23 17.72
CA SER A 15 -7.02 18.69 19.08
C SER A 15 -5.98 17.61 19.28
N HIS A 16 -5.20 17.74 20.37
CA HIS A 16 -4.15 16.85 20.89
C HIS A 16 -2.71 17.24 20.53
N GLN A 17 -2.27 18.42 21.02
CA GLN A 17 -0.89 18.55 21.46
C GLN A 17 -0.68 17.61 22.67
N VAL A 18 0.14 16.57 22.49
CA VAL A 18 0.67 15.74 23.57
C VAL A 18 2.20 15.88 23.56
N PRO A 19 2.88 15.98 24.72
CA PRO A 19 4.29 16.36 24.76
C PRO A 19 5.22 15.32 24.14
N PHE A 20 6.31 15.82 23.59
CA PHE A 20 7.49 15.09 23.10
C PHE A 20 7.98 14.08 24.16
N VAL A 21 7.73 12.78 23.93
CA VAL A 21 8.34 11.71 24.70
C VAL A 21 9.63 11.29 24.00
N GLN A 22 10.73 11.53 24.69
CA GLN A 22 12.08 11.12 24.31
C GLN A 22 12.12 9.60 24.14
N LEU A 23 12.22 9.11 22.90
CA LEU A 23 12.45 7.69 22.61
C LEU A 23 13.82 7.30 23.16
N ALA A 24 13.82 6.49 24.21
CA ALA A 24 15.02 5.87 24.75
C ALA A 24 15.65 5.00 23.65
N SER A 25 16.93 5.25 23.36
CA SER A 25 17.75 4.43 22.48
C SER A 25 17.82 3.00 23.02
N LYS A 26 17.32 2.04 22.24
CA LYS A 26 17.56 0.61 22.51
C LYS A 26 18.98 0.24 22.06
N PRO A 27 19.68 -0.64 22.79
CA PRO A 27 21.04 -1.03 22.46
C PRO A 27 21.08 -1.86 21.17
N GLU A 28 22.05 -1.54 20.31
CA GLU A 28 22.41 -2.32 19.14
C GLU A 28 22.93 -3.70 19.58
N HIS A 29 22.10 -4.73 19.36
CA HIS A 29 22.59 -6.09 19.25
C HIS A 29 22.45 -6.52 17.80
N LEU A 30 23.60 -6.60 17.11
CA LEU A 30 23.80 -7.26 15.83
C LEU A 30 23.45 -8.74 15.95
N ILE A 31 22.15 -9.04 15.85
CA ILE A 31 21.66 -10.37 15.52
C ILE A 31 21.54 -10.37 14.00
N THR A 32 22.39 -11.15 13.33
CA THR A 32 22.19 -11.51 11.93
C THR A 32 20.87 -12.29 11.85
N LYS A 33 19.74 -11.59 11.65
CA LYS A 33 18.45 -12.23 11.34
C LYS A 33 18.66 -13.04 10.05
N SER A 34 18.66 -14.36 10.19
CA SER A 34 18.70 -15.27 9.04
C SER A 34 17.49 -14.99 8.15
N MET A 35 17.74 -14.79 6.86
CA MET A 35 16.73 -14.58 5.81
C MET A 35 15.69 -15.71 5.86
N LYS A 36 14.43 -15.40 6.21
CA LYS A 36 13.37 -16.40 6.31
C LYS A 36 12.59 -16.44 4.99
N PHE A 37 12.77 -17.51 4.23
CA PHE A 37 11.97 -17.78 3.04
C PHE A 37 10.57 -18.23 3.46
N LEU A 38 9.55 -17.65 2.82
CA LEU A 38 8.15 -17.94 3.11
C LEU A 38 7.63 -19.02 2.16
N ALA A 39 7.95 -18.90 0.87
CA ALA A 39 7.60 -19.87 -0.16
C ALA A 39 8.63 -19.87 -1.29
N GLN A 40 8.59 -20.91 -2.11
CA GLN A 40 9.32 -20.98 -3.37
C GLN A 40 8.42 -21.53 -4.48
N ASN A 41 8.55 -20.98 -5.68
CA ASN A 41 7.91 -21.53 -6.87
C ASN A 41 8.87 -21.39 -8.06
N ASN A 42 9.36 -22.53 -8.56
CA ASN A 42 10.32 -22.58 -9.66
C ASN A 42 11.54 -21.66 -9.42
N ASP A 43 11.60 -20.58 -10.19
CA ASP A 43 12.66 -19.56 -10.23
C ASP A 43 12.38 -18.34 -9.34
N ILE A 44 11.30 -18.32 -8.58
CA ILE A 44 10.92 -17.17 -7.72
C ILE A 44 11.05 -17.55 -6.24
N LEU A 45 11.73 -16.68 -5.48
CA LEU A 45 11.89 -16.75 -4.03
C LEU A 45 11.02 -15.69 -3.37
N PHE A 46 10.18 -16.08 -2.41
CA PHE A 46 9.36 -15.17 -1.62
C PHE A 46 9.96 -15.04 -0.22
N GLN A 47 10.22 -13.81 0.21
CA GLN A 47 10.84 -13.53 1.51
C GLN A 47 10.31 -12.23 2.09
N THR A 48 10.38 -12.10 3.42
CA THR A 48 10.15 -10.82 4.10
C THR A 48 11.12 -9.77 3.56
N MET A 49 10.62 -8.55 3.38
CA MET A 49 11.41 -7.40 2.96
C MET A 49 12.37 -6.96 4.09
N HIS A 50 13.60 -6.63 3.74
CA HIS A 50 14.60 -6.11 4.68
C HIS A 50 15.28 -4.84 4.14
N HIS A 51 16.05 -4.14 4.98
CA HIS A 51 16.70 -2.87 4.60
C HIS A 51 17.55 -2.95 3.32
N ARG A 52 18.24 -4.08 3.09
CA ARG A 52 19.04 -4.29 1.87
C ARG A 52 18.21 -4.36 0.59
N ASP A 53 16.90 -4.58 0.70
CA ASP A 53 15.99 -4.71 -0.43
C ASP A 53 15.27 -3.38 -0.74
N ILE A 54 15.46 -2.33 0.06
CA ILE A 54 14.73 -1.04 -0.04
C ILE A 54 14.86 -0.43 -1.44
N GLU A 55 16.08 -0.15 -1.89
CA GLU A 55 16.32 0.56 -3.14
C GLU A 55 15.78 -0.23 -4.34
N GLU A 56 16.05 -1.53 -4.36
CA GLU A 56 15.61 -2.43 -5.42
C GLU A 56 14.08 -2.55 -5.48
N THR A 57 13.43 -2.59 -4.31
CA THR A 57 11.97 -2.64 -4.21
C THR A 57 11.34 -1.33 -4.64
N ALA A 58 11.91 -0.18 -4.24
CA ALA A 58 11.44 1.14 -4.67
C ALA A 58 11.55 1.32 -6.19
N ILE A 59 12.65 0.84 -6.80
CA ILE A 59 12.80 0.79 -8.27
C ILE A 59 11.69 -0.06 -8.88
N CYS A 60 11.46 -1.27 -8.36
CA CYS A 60 10.42 -2.17 -8.86
C CYS A 60 9.01 -1.54 -8.76
N ILE A 61 8.66 -0.94 -7.61
CA ILE A 61 7.41 -0.18 -7.42
C ILE A 61 7.29 0.91 -8.47
N SER A 62 8.34 1.73 -8.63
CA SER A 62 8.33 2.86 -9.56
C SER A 62 8.05 2.43 -11.00
N GLN A 63 8.66 1.33 -11.45
CA GLN A 63 8.48 0.78 -12.79
C GLN A 63 7.09 0.21 -12.98
N VAL A 64 6.62 -0.61 -12.03
CA VAL A 64 5.30 -1.25 -12.10
C VAL A 64 4.19 -0.21 -12.07
N PHE A 65 4.24 0.72 -11.11
CA PHE A 65 3.12 1.64 -10.89
C PHE A 65 3.02 2.70 -11.99
N SER A 66 4.14 3.30 -12.40
CA SER A 66 4.11 4.31 -13.48
C SER A 66 3.68 3.71 -14.84
N SER A 67 3.89 2.41 -15.05
CA SER A 67 3.57 1.74 -16.30
C SER A 67 2.14 1.17 -16.32
N PHE A 68 1.66 0.65 -15.19
CA PHE A 68 0.46 -0.20 -15.14
C PHE A 68 -0.56 0.13 -14.04
N GLU A 69 -0.23 0.91 -13.00
CA GLU A 69 -1.18 1.22 -11.93
C GLU A 69 -2.23 2.23 -12.42
N THR A 70 -3.49 1.98 -12.08
CA THR A 70 -4.66 2.62 -12.72
C THR A 70 -4.72 4.12 -12.40
N LEU A 71 -4.48 4.53 -11.15
CA LEU A 71 -4.54 5.93 -10.74
C LEU A 71 -3.32 6.71 -11.25
N ALA A 72 -2.12 6.12 -11.13
CA ALA A 72 -0.86 6.67 -11.62
C ALA A 72 -0.93 6.94 -13.12
N LYS A 73 -1.52 6.02 -13.89
CA LYS A 73 -1.74 6.21 -15.34
C LYS A 73 -2.72 7.32 -15.64
N ALA A 74 -3.84 7.38 -14.92
CA ALA A 74 -4.83 8.43 -15.12
C ALA A 74 -4.24 9.83 -14.86
N LEU A 75 -3.37 9.94 -13.86
CA LEU A 75 -2.74 11.20 -13.45
C LEU A 75 -1.38 11.49 -14.10
N LYS A 76 -0.87 10.56 -14.92
CA LYS A 76 0.46 10.63 -15.55
C LYS A 76 1.56 10.85 -14.50
N ILE A 77 1.53 10.06 -13.43
CA ILE A 77 2.61 9.98 -12.45
C ILE A 77 3.77 9.22 -13.09
N SER A 78 4.93 9.86 -13.17
CA SER A 78 6.15 9.30 -13.73
C SER A 78 6.82 8.29 -12.79
N GLY A 79 7.72 7.47 -13.33
CA GLY A 79 8.54 6.56 -12.52
C GLY A 79 9.38 7.32 -11.47
N ASN A 80 9.96 8.48 -11.82
CA ASN A 80 10.72 9.26 -10.85
C ASN A 80 9.83 9.80 -9.72
N GLU A 81 8.66 10.36 -10.03
CA GLU A 81 7.68 10.79 -9.01
C GLU A 81 7.27 9.62 -8.09
N MET A 82 7.03 8.44 -8.67
CA MET A 82 6.68 7.25 -7.90
C MET A 82 7.85 6.72 -7.07
N TYR A 83 9.09 6.78 -7.56
CA TYR A 83 10.28 6.36 -6.81
C TYR A 83 10.45 7.17 -5.52
N TRP A 84 10.28 8.49 -5.60
CA TRP A 84 10.37 9.37 -4.43
C TRP A 84 9.27 9.11 -3.40
N LEU A 85 8.10 8.62 -3.82
CA LEU A 85 7.08 8.10 -2.90
C LEU A 85 7.46 6.72 -2.34
N ALA A 86 7.95 5.83 -3.20
CA ALA A 86 8.19 4.43 -2.85
C ALA A 86 9.34 4.24 -1.85
N LEU A 87 10.37 5.09 -1.89
CA LEU A 87 11.54 4.96 -1.03
C LEU A 87 11.20 5.02 0.48
N PRO A 88 10.53 6.07 1.02
CA PRO A 88 10.16 6.11 2.44
C PRO A 88 9.13 5.03 2.82
N VAL A 89 8.25 4.65 1.89
CA VAL A 89 7.32 3.52 2.09
C VAL A 89 8.09 2.21 2.27
N CYS A 90 9.14 1.99 1.48
CA CYS A 90 10.03 0.83 1.57
C CYS A 90 10.87 0.82 2.85
N GLU A 91 11.36 1.98 3.28
CA GLU A 91 12.10 2.12 4.56
C GLU A 91 11.24 1.64 5.72
N LYS A 92 10.01 2.15 5.83
CA LYS A 92 9.05 1.72 6.84
C LYS A 92 8.72 0.22 6.72
N ALA A 93 8.46 -0.26 5.51
CA ALA A 93 8.13 -1.66 5.27
C ALA A 93 9.24 -2.63 5.73
N ALA A 94 10.50 -2.21 5.62
CA ALA A 94 11.66 -2.97 6.10
C ALA A 94 11.75 -3.00 7.63
N ASP A 95 11.34 -1.94 8.32
CA ASP A 95 11.30 -1.86 9.79
C ASP A 95 10.21 -2.76 10.39
N GLU A 96 9.04 -2.82 9.75
CA GLU A 96 7.86 -3.52 10.27
C GLU A 96 7.88 -5.04 10.01
N GLU A 97 8.67 -5.50 9.04
CA GLU A 97 8.87 -6.91 8.69
C GLU A 97 7.57 -7.69 8.34
N ILE A 98 6.51 -6.98 7.92
CA ILE A 98 5.23 -7.55 7.48
C ILE A 98 4.99 -7.42 5.97
N SER A 99 5.98 -6.92 5.23
CA SER A 99 5.98 -6.83 3.77
C SER A 99 6.79 -7.98 3.14
N ILE A 100 6.43 -8.38 1.92
CA ILE A 100 7.06 -9.50 1.21
C ILE A 100 7.50 -9.07 -0.18
N ILE A 101 8.68 -9.52 -0.58
CA ILE A 101 9.19 -9.36 -1.94
C ILE A 101 9.34 -10.72 -2.63
N ALA A 102 9.18 -10.70 -3.95
CA ALA A 102 9.45 -11.81 -4.84
C ALA A 102 10.75 -11.52 -5.61
N LYS A 103 11.76 -12.38 -5.45
CA LYS A 103 13.06 -12.25 -6.13
C LYS A 103 13.26 -13.34 -7.18
N GLU A 104 13.78 -12.99 -8.35
CA GLU A 104 14.19 -13.97 -9.35
C GLU A 104 15.48 -14.67 -8.90
N ARG A 105 15.52 -16.00 -8.97
CA ARG A 105 16.57 -16.79 -8.31
C ARG A 105 17.94 -16.58 -8.95
N LYS A 106 18.02 -16.32 -10.26
CA LYS A 106 19.28 -16.24 -11.00
C LYS A 106 19.89 -14.85 -10.89
N THR A 107 19.12 -13.81 -11.22
CA THR A 107 19.58 -12.42 -11.19
C THR A 107 19.58 -11.85 -9.77
N LYS A 108 18.81 -12.46 -8.86
CA LYS A 108 18.49 -11.93 -7.54
C LYS A 108 17.66 -10.65 -7.59
N GLU A 109 17.05 -10.34 -8.74
CA GLU A 109 16.31 -9.10 -8.88
C GLU A 109 14.95 -9.14 -8.18
N VAL A 110 14.49 -8.04 -7.59
CA VAL A 110 13.10 -7.91 -7.10
C VAL A 110 12.15 -7.75 -8.30
N VAL A 111 11.27 -8.73 -8.48
CA VAL A 111 10.33 -8.80 -9.62
C VAL A 111 8.87 -8.64 -9.21
N GLY A 112 8.59 -8.60 -7.91
CA GLY A 112 7.28 -8.31 -7.37
C GLY A 112 7.34 -7.99 -5.88
N PHE A 113 6.29 -7.36 -5.38
CA PHE A 113 6.22 -6.86 -4.01
C PHE A 113 4.78 -6.87 -3.52
N ILE A 114 4.63 -7.04 -2.21
CA ILE A 114 3.44 -6.68 -1.45
C ILE A 114 3.92 -5.90 -0.23
N ILE A 115 3.55 -4.62 -0.20
CA ILE A 115 3.83 -3.73 0.91
C ILE A 115 2.57 -3.65 1.76
N SER A 116 2.72 -4.02 3.02
CA SER A 116 1.65 -4.03 4.00
C SER A 116 2.09 -3.32 5.27
N GLU A 117 1.13 -2.78 5.99
CA GLU A 117 1.32 -2.02 7.21
C GLU A 117 0.18 -2.25 8.21
N ASP A 118 0.33 -1.72 9.42
CA ASP A 118 -0.81 -1.58 10.33
C ASP A 118 -1.77 -0.51 9.81
N PHE A 119 -3.08 -0.77 9.81
CA PHE A 119 -4.07 0.19 9.32
C PHE A 119 -4.15 1.49 10.13
N LEU A 120 -3.71 1.49 11.39
CA LEU A 120 -3.61 2.71 12.20
C LEU A 120 -2.23 3.37 12.11
N THR A 121 -1.41 2.97 11.14
CA THR A 121 -0.19 3.69 10.78
C THR A 121 -0.50 5.17 10.53
N ILE A 122 0.27 6.05 11.16
CA ILE A 122 0.22 7.48 10.91
C ILE A 122 1.46 7.88 10.12
N TYR A 123 1.24 8.39 8.92
CA TYR A 123 2.30 9.04 8.15
C TYR A 123 2.48 10.49 8.62
N PRO A 124 3.72 10.99 8.73
CA PRO A 124 3.92 12.42 8.85
C PRO A 124 3.30 13.12 7.64
N ASP A 125 2.91 14.39 7.82
CA ASP A 125 2.39 15.18 6.71
C ASP A 125 3.33 15.06 5.49
N PRO A 126 2.78 14.91 4.29
CA PRO A 126 3.53 15.05 3.05
C PRO A 126 4.54 16.20 3.14
N PRO A 127 5.83 16.01 2.77
CA PRO A 127 6.71 17.16 2.61
C PRO A 127 6.06 18.17 1.67
N LEU A 128 6.19 19.46 1.99
CA LEU A 128 5.67 20.55 1.17
C LEU A 128 6.09 20.36 -0.29
N GLY A 129 5.13 20.13 -1.19
CA GLY A 129 5.40 19.90 -2.60
C GLY A 129 5.10 18.50 -3.12
N ILE A 130 4.47 17.59 -2.34
CA ILE A 130 3.78 16.45 -2.94
C ILE A 130 2.79 17.00 -3.98
N ASP A 131 3.02 16.65 -5.25
CA ASP A 131 2.24 17.13 -6.39
C ASP A 131 0.74 16.85 -6.14
N ASN A 132 -0.13 17.75 -6.65
CA ASN A 132 -1.58 17.61 -6.61
C ASN A 132 -2.07 16.24 -7.10
N LYS A 133 -1.26 15.52 -7.89
CA LYS A 133 -1.53 14.14 -8.35
C LYS A 133 -1.60 13.15 -7.19
N PHE A 134 -0.61 13.12 -6.30
CA PHE A 134 -0.60 12.17 -5.18
C PHE A 134 -1.62 12.56 -4.12
N GLU A 135 -1.82 13.86 -3.87
CA GLU A 135 -2.88 14.35 -2.99
C GLU A 135 -4.27 13.85 -3.43
N ALA A 136 -4.52 13.87 -4.74
CA ALA A 136 -5.73 13.33 -5.34
C ALA A 136 -5.91 11.83 -5.10
N VAL A 137 -4.83 11.04 -5.22
CA VAL A 137 -4.82 9.60 -4.93
C VAL A 137 -5.13 9.38 -3.45
N PHE A 138 -4.37 10.00 -2.55
CA PHE A 138 -4.55 9.80 -1.11
C PHE A 138 -5.92 10.25 -0.60
N CYS A 139 -6.49 11.32 -1.16
CA CYS A 139 -7.86 11.72 -0.80
C CYS A 139 -8.89 10.64 -1.16
N LEU A 140 -8.75 10.02 -2.35
CA LEU A 140 -9.66 8.95 -2.77
C LEU A 140 -9.55 7.73 -1.84
N LEU A 141 -8.32 7.32 -1.51
CA LEU A 141 -8.08 6.17 -0.64
C LEU A 141 -8.55 6.47 0.79
N SER A 142 -8.22 7.64 1.33
CA SER A 142 -8.63 8.07 2.68
C SER A 142 -10.15 8.09 2.85
N GLU A 143 -10.92 8.48 1.82
CA GLU A 143 -12.39 8.46 1.88
C GLU A 143 -12.94 7.03 2.04
N LEU A 144 -12.34 6.06 1.35
CA LEU A 144 -12.69 4.64 1.53
C LEU A 144 -12.34 4.16 2.94
N GLU A 145 -11.14 4.47 3.41
CA GLU A 145 -10.69 4.08 4.75
C GLU A 145 -11.54 4.72 5.86
N GLU A 146 -11.92 5.98 5.73
CA GLU A 146 -12.80 6.69 6.66
C GLU A 146 -14.17 6.03 6.73
N ASN A 147 -14.75 5.66 5.58
CA ASN A 147 -15.99 4.90 5.53
C ASN A 147 -15.84 3.55 6.26
N TYR A 148 -14.72 2.85 6.06
CA TYR A 148 -14.44 1.61 6.77
C TYR A 148 -14.31 1.81 8.28
N ARG A 149 -13.53 2.79 8.74
CA ARG A 149 -13.38 3.16 10.17
C ARG A 149 -14.68 3.58 10.82
N SER A 150 -15.61 4.18 10.07
CA SER A 150 -16.92 4.59 10.59
C SER A 150 -17.85 3.40 10.90
N CYS A 151 -17.65 2.27 10.21
CA CYS A 151 -18.48 1.07 10.34
C CYS A 151 -17.81 -0.02 11.19
N HIS A 152 -16.48 0.01 11.33
CA HIS A 152 -15.71 -1.04 11.98
C HIS A 152 -14.86 -0.46 13.12
N PRO A 153 -14.99 -0.97 14.36
CA PRO A 153 -14.07 -0.62 15.42
C PRO A 153 -12.68 -1.20 15.10
N VAL A 154 -11.69 -0.33 14.94
CA VAL A 154 -10.31 -0.71 14.61
C VAL A 154 -9.38 -0.45 15.80
N LYS A 155 -8.39 -1.33 16.00
CA LYS A 155 -7.31 -1.14 16.99
C LYS A 155 -5.97 -1.42 16.34
N ALA A 156 -4.93 -0.78 16.87
CA ALA A 156 -3.56 -1.02 16.45
C ALA A 156 -3.21 -2.51 16.66
N GLY A 157 -2.53 -3.08 15.67
CA GLY A 157 -2.14 -4.48 15.59
C GLY A 157 -3.23 -5.43 15.07
N GLN A 158 -4.46 -4.96 14.83
CA GLN A 158 -5.57 -5.85 14.44
C GLN A 158 -5.84 -5.91 12.94
N VAL A 159 -5.61 -4.82 12.21
CA VAL A 159 -5.96 -4.73 10.79
C VAL A 159 -4.71 -4.52 9.95
N LEU A 160 -4.40 -5.51 9.12
CA LEU A 160 -3.35 -5.43 8.11
C LEU A 160 -3.87 -4.63 6.92
N HIS A 161 -3.23 -3.52 6.61
CA HIS A 161 -3.48 -2.75 5.40
C HIS A 161 -2.50 -3.17 4.31
N ILE A 162 -3.00 -3.80 3.24
CA ILE A 162 -2.21 -4.15 2.05
C ILE A 162 -2.19 -2.92 1.14
N PHE A 163 -1.17 -2.08 1.34
CA PHE A 163 -1.05 -0.76 0.75
C PHE A 163 -0.59 -0.78 -0.71
N MET A 164 0.35 -1.66 -1.07
CA MET A 164 0.82 -1.78 -2.46
C MET A 164 1.00 -3.25 -2.87
N LEU A 165 0.58 -3.58 -4.08
CA LEU A 165 0.79 -4.90 -4.69
C LEU A 165 1.19 -4.74 -6.15
N GLY A 166 2.29 -5.36 -6.55
CA GLY A 166 2.78 -5.27 -7.92
C GLY A 166 3.71 -6.39 -8.33
N VAL A 167 3.73 -6.65 -9.64
CA VAL A 167 4.64 -7.62 -10.28
C VAL A 167 5.06 -7.01 -11.62
N GLN A 168 6.34 -7.09 -11.94
CA GLN A 168 6.87 -6.66 -13.24
C GLN A 168 6.18 -7.40 -14.39
N GLU A 169 5.91 -6.72 -15.50
CA GLU A 169 5.06 -7.21 -16.59
C GLU A 169 5.54 -8.56 -17.16
N GLN A 170 6.84 -8.70 -17.38
CA GLN A 170 7.45 -9.93 -17.91
C GLN A 170 7.36 -11.14 -16.97
N TYR A 171 6.98 -10.91 -15.71
CA TYR A 171 6.76 -11.94 -14.69
C TYR A 171 5.27 -12.17 -14.38
N THR A 172 4.36 -11.49 -15.09
CA THR A 172 2.92 -11.70 -14.96
C THR A 172 2.50 -13.11 -15.41
N LYS A 173 1.28 -13.53 -15.05
CA LYS A 173 0.72 -14.86 -15.36
C LYS A 173 1.49 -16.05 -14.76
N ARG A 174 2.44 -15.80 -13.84
CA ARG A 174 3.18 -16.81 -13.07
C ARG A 174 2.67 -17.00 -11.64
N HIS A 175 1.45 -16.52 -11.35
CA HIS A 175 0.83 -16.55 -10.02
C HIS A 175 1.62 -15.83 -8.90
N ILE A 176 2.57 -14.96 -9.23
CA ILE A 176 3.40 -14.25 -8.24
C ILE A 176 2.55 -13.36 -7.34
N ALA A 177 1.69 -12.49 -7.89
CA ALA A 177 0.83 -11.62 -7.09
C ALA A 177 -0.11 -12.41 -6.17
N THR A 178 -0.71 -13.50 -6.67
CA THR A 178 -1.56 -14.38 -5.84
C THR A 178 -0.75 -15.05 -4.72
N THR A 179 0.49 -15.43 -4.98
CA THR A 179 1.38 -16.03 -3.97
C THR A 179 1.79 -14.99 -2.94
N LEU A 180 2.14 -13.77 -3.37
CA LEU A 180 2.45 -12.64 -2.47
C LEU A 180 1.31 -12.37 -1.50
N VAL A 181 0.05 -12.27 -1.98
CA VAL A 181 -1.10 -12.06 -1.09
C VAL A 181 -1.27 -13.23 -0.11
N LYS A 182 -1.21 -14.48 -0.58
CA LYS A 182 -1.35 -15.65 0.32
C LYS A 182 -0.28 -15.68 1.40
N GLU A 183 0.99 -15.49 1.03
CA GLU A 183 2.08 -15.49 1.99
C GLU A 183 2.01 -14.28 2.93
N ASN A 184 1.48 -13.15 2.47
CA ASN A 184 1.30 -11.97 3.31
C ASN A 184 0.21 -12.17 4.35
N LEU A 185 -0.91 -12.80 3.99
CA LEU A 185 -1.95 -13.19 4.95
C LEU A 185 -1.41 -14.22 5.96
N ASN A 186 -0.64 -15.20 5.50
CA ASN A 186 0.02 -16.15 6.40
C ASN A 186 0.94 -15.42 7.38
N LEU A 187 1.79 -14.51 6.88
CA LEU A 187 2.69 -13.72 7.72
C LEU A 187 1.90 -12.87 8.72
N ALA A 188 0.86 -12.17 8.28
CA ALA A 188 0.01 -11.35 9.12
C ALA A 188 -0.66 -12.16 10.24
N LYS A 189 -1.11 -13.39 9.94
CA LYS A 189 -1.62 -14.32 10.95
C LYS A 189 -0.60 -14.62 12.06
N HIS A 190 0.68 -14.80 11.69
CA HIS A 190 1.76 -15.00 12.67
C HIS A 190 2.04 -13.74 13.51
N HIS A 191 1.69 -12.56 12.99
CA HIS A 191 1.78 -11.28 13.71
C HIS A 191 0.49 -10.92 14.45
N ASN A 192 -0.48 -11.83 14.53
CA ASN A 192 -1.78 -11.67 15.21
C ASN A 192 -2.70 -10.60 14.60
N PHE A 193 -2.53 -10.25 13.33
CA PHE A 193 -3.55 -9.52 12.60
C PHE A 193 -4.79 -10.41 12.43
N GLU A 194 -5.97 -9.80 12.54
CA GLU A 194 -7.26 -10.47 12.51
C GLU A 194 -7.97 -10.26 11.16
N ILE A 195 -7.74 -9.11 10.54
CA ILE A 195 -8.39 -8.68 9.30
C ILE A 195 -7.33 -8.12 8.35
N ALA A 196 -7.44 -8.42 7.06
CA ALA A 196 -6.71 -7.74 6.00
C ALA A 196 -7.66 -6.83 5.23
N ILE A 197 -7.20 -5.62 4.88
CA ILE A 197 -7.92 -4.71 3.99
C ILE A 197 -7.01 -4.22 2.85
N THR A 198 -7.62 -3.72 1.78
CA THR A 198 -6.90 -3.10 0.65
C THR A 198 -7.84 -2.24 -0.21
N GLU A 199 -7.33 -1.14 -0.75
CA GLU A 199 -7.98 -0.37 -1.81
C GLU A 199 -7.52 -0.89 -3.18
N ALA A 200 -8.30 -1.82 -3.75
CA ALA A 200 -8.02 -2.40 -5.05
C ALA A 200 -8.43 -1.44 -6.19
N THR A 201 -7.45 -0.72 -6.74
CA THR A 201 -7.65 0.28 -7.81
C THR A 201 -7.75 -0.31 -9.22
N ALA A 202 -7.17 -1.49 -9.45
CA ALA A 202 -7.02 -2.08 -10.78
C ALA A 202 -7.86 -3.35 -10.93
N VAL A 203 -8.30 -3.65 -12.16
CA VAL A 203 -9.06 -4.89 -12.48
C VAL A 203 -8.30 -6.14 -11.99
N GLY A 204 -6.98 -6.14 -12.18
CA GLY A 204 -6.12 -7.25 -11.79
C GLY A 204 -6.13 -7.51 -10.28
N SER A 205 -5.91 -6.48 -9.45
CA SER A 205 -5.91 -6.62 -8.00
C SER A 205 -7.32 -6.97 -7.48
N GLN A 206 -8.37 -6.31 -7.98
CA GLN A 206 -9.74 -6.66 -7.60
C GLN A 206 -10.08 -8.12 -7.90
N HIS A 207 -9.65 -8.64 -9.06
CA HIS A 207 -9.85 -10.06 -9.39
C HIS A 207 -9.07 -10.99 -8.45
N ILE A 208 -7.81 -10.67 -8.13
CA ILE A 208 -6.97 -11.47 -7.23
C ILE A 208 -7.60 -11.53 -5.83
N PHE A 209 -7.99 -10.38 -5.27
CA PHE A 209 -8.55 -10.32 -3.92
C PHE A 209 -9.89 -11.06 -3.83
N ARG A 210 -10.80 -10.90 -4.80
CA ARG A 210 -12.05 -11.71 -4.87
C ARG A 210 -11.76 -13.21 -4.87
N LYS A 211 -10.80 -13.65 -5.68
CA LYS A 211 -10.42 -15.06 -5.78
C LYS A 211 -9.85 -15.61 -4.47
N LEU A 212 -9.26 -14.74 -3.65
CA LEU A 212 -8.69 -15.08 -2.35
C LEU A 212 -9.69 -14.89 -1.19
N GLY A 213 -10.96 -14.61 -1.49
CA GLY A 213 -12.02 -14.55 -0.49
C GLY A 213 -12.28 -13.19 0.11
N PHE A 214 -11.66 -12.12 -0.40
CA PHE A 214 -11.96 -10.77 0.06
C PHE A 214 -13.37 -10.35 -0.37
N THR A 215 -14.10 -9.70 0.55
CA THR A 215 -15.39 -9.06 0.35
C THR A 215 -15.22 -7.60 -0.06
N GLU A 216 -16.13 -7.09 -0.89
CA GLU A 216 -16.17 -5.66 -1.24
C GLU A 216 -16.95 -4.90 -0.18
N GLU A 217 -16.30 -3.97 0.51
CA GLU A 217 -16.91 -3.20 1.61
C GLU A 217 -17.45 -1.85 1.11
N PHE A 218 -16.61 -1.11 0.39
CA PHE A 218 -16.92 0.22 -0.11
C PHE A 218 -16.40 0.41 -1.53
N ALA A 219 -17.06 1.28 -2.28
CA ALA A 219 -16.69 1.58 -3.66
C ALA A 219 -16.83 3.06 -3.95
N ILE A 220 -15.83 3.64 -4.63
CA ILE A 220 -15.92 4.99 -5.19
C ILE A 220 -15.78 4.90 -6.71
N ALA A 221 -16.82 5.34 -7.43
CA ALA A 221 -16.82 5.36 -8.88
C ALA A 221 -15.91 6.47 -9.44
N TYR A 222 -15.00 6.10 -10.33
CA TYR A 222 -13.98 7.01 -10.87
C TYR A 222 -14.57 8.17 -11.68
N LYS A 223 -15.61 7.90 -12.48
CA LYS A 223 -16.23 8.91 -13.36
C LYS A 223 -16.94 10.01 -12.57
N SER A 224 -17.48 9.71 -11.40
CA SER A 224 -18.19 10.68 -10.56
C SER A 224 -17.32 11.35 -9.51
N TYR A 225 -16.18 10.75 -9.14
CA TYR A 225 -15.30 11.30 -8.11
C TYR A 225 -14.76 12.68 -8.51
N LYS A 226 -14.79 13.62 -7.55
CA LYS A 226 -14.34 15.00 -7.75
C LYS A 226 -13.28 15.35 -6.72
N PHE A 227 -12.07 15.60 -7.18
CA PHE A 227 -11.02 16.19 -6.37
C PHE A 227 -10.92 17.69 -6.66
N LYS A 228 -11.05 18.54 -5.62
CA LYS A 228 -11.05 20.01 -5.75
C LYS A 228 -12.00 20.50 -6.87
N GLY A 229 -13.18 19.88 -6.97
CA GLY A 229 -14.22 20.19 -7.95
C GLY A 229 -14.01 19.61 -9.36
N LYS A 230 -12.90 18.92 -9.63
CA LYS A 230 -12.55 18.36 -10.95
C LYS A 230 -12.66 16.83 -10.98
N GLN A 231 -13.19 16.27 -12.06
CA GLN A 231 -13.25 14.83 -12.30
C GLN A 231 -11.93 14.29 -12.85
N ILE A 232 -10.92 14.26 -11.98
CA ILE A 232 -9.54 13.89 -12.33
C ILE A 232 -9.34 12.44 -12.78
N PHE A 233 -10.27 11.55 -12.39
CA PHE A 233 -10.24 10.12 -12.70
C PHE A 233 -11.24 9.71 -13.80
N SER A 234 -11.84 10.68 -14.49
CA SER A 234 -12.88 10.44 -15.51
C SER A 234 -12.40 9.64 -16.73
N SER A 235 -11.08 9.57 -16.97
CA SER A 235 -10.48 8.78 -18.06
C SER A 235 -10.36 7.29 -17.76
N ILE A 236 -10.61 6.87 -16.51
CA ILE A 236 -10.55 5.45 -16.12
C ILE A 236 -11.84 4.76 -16.56
N GLU A 237 -11.72 3.86 -17.53
CA GLU A 237 -12.85 3.08 -18.05
C GLU A 237 -13.04 1.74 -17.32
N LYS A 238 -11.95 1.08 -16.93
CA LYS A 238 -11.97 -0.21 -16.23
C LYS A 238 -10.85 -0.26 -15.18
N PRO A 239 -11.14 -0.66 -13.92
CA PRO A 239 -12.48 -0.91 -13.39
C PRO A 239 -13.28 0.40 -13.27
N SER A 240 -14.59 0.34 -13.05
CA SER A 240 -15.44 1.54 -12.92
C SER A 240 -15.25 2.27 -11.58
N SER A 241 -14.67 1.59 -10.59
CA SER A 241 -14.52 2.07 -9.22
C SER A 241 -13.23 1.57 -8.58
N CYS A 242 -12.73 2.34 -7.62
CA CYS A 242 -11.84 1.85 -6.59
C CYS A 242 -12.67 1.10 -5.55
N LEU A 243 -12.19 -0.05 -5.08
CA LEU A 243 -12.89 -0.88 -4.10
C LEU A 243 -12.04 -1.01 -2.84
N LEU A 244 -12.60 -0.68 -1.69
CA LEU A 244 -12.04 -1.18 -0.43
C LEU A 244 -12.57 -2.58 -0.21
N MET A 245 -11.66 -3.52 -0.04
CA MET A 245 -11.97 -4.93 0.16
C MET A 245 -11.39 -5.41 1.48
N SER A 246 -12.09 -6.32 2.17
CA SER A 246 -11.64 -6.89 3.45
C SER A 246 -11.65 -8.42 3.43
N SER A 247 -10.85 -9.06 4.30
CA SER A 247 -10.89 -10.49 4.55
C SER A 247 -10.50 -10.79 5.99
N PRO A 248 -11.16 -11.73 6.69
CA PRO A 248 -10.61 -12.31 7.91
C PRO A 248 -9.31 -13.08 7.60
N ILE A 249 -8.41 -13.17 8.60
CA ILE A 249 -7.09 -13.86 8.54
C ILE A 249 -7.07 -15.17 9.34
#